data_AF-A0A6I9PSK9-F1
#
_entry.id   AF-A0A6I9PSK9-F1
#
_cell.length_a   1.000
_cell.length_b   1.000
_cell.length_c   1.000
_cell.angle_alpha   90.00
_cell.angle_beta   90.00
_cell.angle_gamma   90.00
#
_symmetry.space_group_name_H-M   'P 1'
#
loop_
_entity.id
_entity.type
_entity.pdbx_description
1 polymer ?
#
loop_
_entity_poly.entity_id
_entity_poly.type
_entity_poly.pdbx_seq_one_letter_code
_entity_poly.pdbx_strand_id
1 'polypeptide(L)' 'MKQELAEEGSRCSILTKQHRFNEHCCIRCCAPFTFLINPKRLCLDCQYNVCKTCCTYNKREQAWLCAACQKGRLVP' A
#
# COMPACT_ATOMS: atom_id res chain seq x y z
N MET A 1 5.27 6.63 -15.03
CA MET A 1 4.94 5.31 -14.48
C MET A 1 6.13 4.55 -13.87
N LYS A 2 7.19 4.15 -14.61
CA LYS A 2 8.38 3.51 -13.99
C LYS A 2 9.05 4.39 -12.92
N GLN A 3 9.23 5.68 -13.23
CA GLN A 3 9.78 6.66 -12.28
C GLN A 3 8.89 6.85 -11.05
N GLU A 4 7.58 7.06 -11.24
CA GLU A 4 6.61 7.16 -10.12
C GLU A 4 6.67 5.95 -9.17
N LEU A 5 6.83 4.72 -9.72
CA LEU A 5 6.96 3.52 -8.91
C LEU A 5 8.27 3.49 -8.12
N ALA A 6 9.36 3.98 -8.70
CA ALA A 6 10.65 4.08 -8.02
C ALA A 6 10.64 5.14 -6.90
N GLU A 7 10.03 6.30 -7.14
CA GLU A 7 9.82 7.35 -6.14
C GLU A 7 8.95 6.84 -4.98
N GLU A 8 7.86 6.15 -5.31
CA GLU A 8 6.97 5.54 -4.33
C GLU A 8 7.70 4.45 -3.51
N GLY A 9 8.54 3.62 -4.14
CA GLY A 9 9.39 2.64 -3.46
C GLY A 9 10.38 3.30 -2.49
N SER A 10 11.00 4.40 -2.93
CA SER A 10 11.93 5.19 -2.11
C SER A 10 11.21 5.80 -0.89
N ARG A 11 10.01 6.35 -1.09
CA ARG A 11 9.17 6.87 0.00
C ARG A 11 8.80 5.77 1.00
N CYS A 12 8.41 4.59 0.52
CA CYS A 12 8.09 3.45 1.40
C CYS A 12 9.28 3.05 2.27
N SER A 13 10.48 2.97 1.69
CA SER A 13 11.72 2.61 2.42
C SER A 13 12.04 3.58 3.58
N ILE A 14 11.73 4.87 3.40
CA ILE A 14 11.90 5.87 4.46
C ILE A 14 10.83 5.68 5.56
N LEU A 15 9.57 5.56 5.17
CA LEU A 15 8.45 5.43 6.10
C LEU A 15 8.54 4.15 6.96
N THR A 16 9.02 3.04 6.38
CA THR A 16 9.17 1.77 7.12
C THR A 16 10.23 1.81 8.22
N LYS A 17 11.18 2.75 8.16
CA LYS A 17 12.18 2.95 9.22
C LYS A 17 11.60 3.66 10.43
N GLN A 18 10.47 4.36 10.27
CA GLN A 18 9.79 5.01 11.39
C GLN A 18 9.06 3.95 12.21
N HIS A 19 9.27 4.00 13.54
CA HIS A 19 8.76 3.00 14.46
C HIS A 19 7.25 2.80 14.30
N ARG A 20 6.86 1.58 13.92
CA ARG A 20 5.45 1.13 13.79
C ARG A 20 4.59 1.99 12.84
N PHE A 21 5.19 2.78 11.96
CA PHE A 21 4.44 3.66 11.06
C PHE A 21 3.40 2.86 10.27
N ASN A 22 3.79 1.75 9.64
CA ASN A 22 2.87 0.97 8.83
C ASN A 22 1.91 0.08 9.63
N GLU A 23 2.07 -0.01 10.95
CA GLU A 23 1.05 -0.64 11.80
C GLU A 23 -0.12 0.31 12.05
N HIS A 24 0.15 1.62 12.06
CA HIS A 24 -0.78 2.68 12.42
C HIS A 24 -1.26 3.53 11.23
N CYS A 25 -0.48 3.64 10.16
CA CYS A 25 -0.76 4.48 9.00
C CYS A 25 -0.61 3.72 7.67
N CYS A 26 -1.43 4.11 6.70
CA CYS A 26 -1.35 3.61 5.33
C CYS A 26 -0.01 4.00 4.69
N ILE A 27 0.74 3.05 4.11
CA ILE A 27 2.03 3.35 3.47
C ILE A 27 1.89 4.26 2.24
N ARG A 28 0.70 4.29 1.63
CA ARG A 28 0.43 5.01 0.36
C ARG A 28 -0.03 6.45 0.57
N CYS A 29 -0.90 6.72 1.53
CA CYS A 29 -1.42 8.07 1.76
C CYS A 29 -1.02 8.67 3.11
N CYS A 30 -0.28 7.91 3.94
CA CYS A 30 0.15 8.30 5.28
C CYS A 30 -0.98 8.58 6.28
N ALA A 31 -2.25 8.43 5.89
CA ALA A 31 -3.39 8.60 6.79
C ALA A 31 -3.44 7.46 7.82
N PRO A 32 -3.83 7.76 9.07
CA PRO A 32 -3.95 6.75 10.12
C PRO A 32 -5.07 5.75 9.81
N PHE A 33 -4.87 4.50 10.22
CA PHE A 33 -5.92 3.50 10.21
C PHE A 33 -6.91 3.79 11.33
N THR A 34 -8.19 3.68 11.02
CA THR A 34 -9.27 3.75 11.99
C THR A 34 -10.19 2.57 11.75
N PHE A 35 -10.70 1.97 12.82
CA PHE A 35 -11.42 0.70 12.74
C PHE A 35 -12.63 0.75 11.78
N LEU A 36 -13.38 1.86 11.80
CA LEU A 36 -14.63 1.99 11.04
C LEU A 36 -14.47 2.66 9.68
N ILE A 37 -13.70 3.74 9.59
CA ILE A 37 -13.68 4.62 8.41
C ILE A 37 -12.52 4.25 7.48
N ASN A 38 -11.37 3.89 8.07
CA ASN A 38 -10.14 3.66 7.33
C ASN A 38 -9.49 2.32 7.72
N PRO A 39 -10.17 1.18 7.49
CA PRO A 39 -9.70 -0.11 7.94
C PRO A 39 -8.39 -0.50 7.25
N LYS A 40 -7.55 -1.20 8.02
CA LYS A 40 -6.25 -1.72 7.61
C LYS A 40 -6.39 -2.98 6.75
N ARG A 41 -5.64 -3.08 5.66
CA ARG A 41 -5.57 -4.25 4.76
C ARG A 41 -4.13 -4.53 4.36
N LEU A 42 -3.78 -5.80 4.21
CA LEU A 42 -2.44 -6.22 3.79
C LEU A 42 -2.38 -6.36 2.26
N CYS A 43 -1.44 -5.69 1.61
CA CYS A 43 -1.17 -5.87 0.18
C CYS A 43 -0.49 -7.23 -0.07
N LEU A 44 -0.99 -8.03 -1.01
CA LEU A 44 -0.41 -9.34 -1.37
C LEU A 44 1.04 -9.21 -1.85
N ASP A 45 1.34 -8.25 -2.72
CA ASP A 45 2.65 -8.20 -3.38
C ASP A 45 3.75 -7.64 -2.48
N CYS A 46 3.49 -6.51 -1.80
CA CYS A 46 4.52 -5.80 -1.04
C CYS A 46 4.40 -5.96 0.48
N GLN A 47 3.39 -6.69 0.97
CA GLN A 47 3.16 -6.95 2.40
C GLN A 47 3.04 -5.70 3.29
N TYR A 48 2.82 -4.52 2.70
CA TYR A 48 2.52 -3.31 3.46
C TYR A 48 1.02 -3.19 3.73
N ASN A 49 0.72 -2.63 4.90
CA ASN A 49 -0.63 -2.24 5.26
C ASN A 49 -1.07 -0.99 4.49
N VAL A 50 -2.27 -1.05 3.96
CA VAL A 50 -2.90 0.00 3.15
C VAL A 50 -4.35 0.17 3.54
N CYS A 51 -4.87 1.38 3.32
CA CYS A 51 -6.25 1.68 3.61
C CYS A 51 -7.19 1.32 2.46
N LYS A 52 -8.50 1.44 2.70
CA LYS A 52 -9.52 1.10 1.71
C LYS A 52 -9.40 1.84 0.39
N THR A 53 -9.00 3.10 0.42
CA THR A 53 -8.91 3.95 -0.79
C THR A 53 -7.62 3.74 -1.56
N CYS A 54 -6.58 3.16 -0.94
CA CYS A 54 -5.29 2.91 -1.57
C CYS A 54 -5.11 1.47 -2.06
N CYS A 55 -6.16 0.65 -2.03
CA CYS A 55 -6.11 -0.73 -2.51
C CYS A 55 -7.40 -1.18 -3.20
N THR A 56 -7.25 -2.21 -4.03
CA THR A 56 -8.35 -2.87 -4.74
C THR A 56 -8.33 -4.36 -4.38
N TYR A 57 -9.50 -4.99 -4.32
CA TYR A 57 -9.58 -6.45 -4.16
C TYR A 57 -9.39 -7.13 -5.51
N ASN A 58 -8.38 -7.98 -5.62
CA ASN A 58 -8.21 -8.88 -6.75
C ASN A 58 -9.08 -10.13 -6.54
N LYS A 59 -10.16 -10.25 -7.33
CA LYS A 59 -11.07 -11.40 -7.26
C LYS A 59 -10.42 -12.74 -7.59
N ARG A 60 -9.42 -12.75 -8.50
CA ARG A 60 -8.76 -13.97 -8.96
C ARG A 60 -7.84 -14.56 -7.88
N GLU A 61 -7.08 -13.71 -7.20
CA GLU A 61 -6.16 -14.11 -6.13
C GLU A 61 -6.82 -14.06 -4.74
N GLN A 62 -8.07 -13.62 -4.67
CA GLN A 62 -8.81 -13.39 -3.45
C GLN A 62 -8.08 -12.52 -2.41
N ALA A 63 -7.29 -11.55 -2.88
CA ALA A 63 -6.39 -10.75 -2.04
C ALA A 63 -6.46 -9.25 -2.35
N TRP A 64 -5.96 -8.41 -1.44
CA TRP A 64 -5.87 -6.96 -1.65
C TRP A 64 -4.56 -6.58 -2.34
N LEU A 65 -4.62 -5.65 -3.29
CA LEU A 65 -3.46 -5.07 -3.96
C LEU A 65 -3.46 -3.57 -3.77
N CYS A 66 -2.34 -3.00 -3.35
CA CYS A 66 -2.19 -1.55 -3.28
C CYS A 66 -2.09 -0.95 -4.69
N ALA A 67 -2.47 0.33 -4.82
CA ALA A 67 -2.46 1.03 -6.10
C ALA A 67 -1.10 0.99 -6.82
N ALA A 68 0.01 1.06 -6.07
CA ALA A 68 1.35 0.99 -6.65
C ALA A 68 1.68 -0.41 -7.21
N CYS A 69 1.38 -1.49 -6.47
CA CYS A 69 1.60 -2.86 -6.95
C CYS A 69 0.68 -3.20 -8.13
N GLN A 70 -0.57 -2.73 -8.10
CA GLN A 70 -1.49 -2.86 -9.23
C GLN A 70 -0.94 -2.18 -10.48
N LYS A 71 -0.41 -0.95 -10.36
CA LYS A 71 0.30 -0.28 -11.47
C LYS A 71 1.54 -1.06 -11.90
N GLY A 72 2.36 -1.54 -10.95
CA GLY A 72 3.57 -2.31 -11.23
C GLY A 72 3.32 -3.54 -12.10
N ARG A 73 2.20 -4.25 -11.88
CA ARG A 73 1.78 -5.40 -12.70
C ARG A 73 1.46 -5.05 -14.17
N LEU A 74 1.20 -3.78 -14.48
CA LEU A 74 0.90 -3.30 -15.83
C LEU A 74 2.14 -2.76 -16.55
N VAL A 75 3.27 -2.64 -15.86
CA VAL A 75 4.53 -2.17 -16.44
C VAL A 75 5.35 -3.38 -16.91
N PRO A 76 5.80 -3.41 -18.19
CA PRO A 76 6.74 -4.41 -18.69
C PRO A 76 8.14 -4.32 -18.05
#